data_AF-A0A521K4A5-F1
#
_entry.id   AF-A0A521K4A5-F1
#
_cell.length_a   1.000
_cell.length_b   1.000
_cell.length_c   1.000
_cell.angle_alpha   90.00
_cell.angle_beta   90.00
_cell.angle_gamma   90.00
#
_symmetry.space_group_name_H-M   'P 1'
#
loop_
_entity.id
_entity.type
_entity.pdbx_description
1 polymer ?
#
loop_
_entity_poly.entity_id
_entity_poly.type
_entity_poly.pdbx_seq_one_letter_code
_entity_poly.pdbx_strand_id
1 'polypeptide(L)'
;MYRLLLVVGLLVVLYFLLRSAIRELKGKNGQEPALPGNNEMLQDPVCRTYVPRGNAVSASIGGQTYYFCSQDCAQTFRKQLAG
;
A
#
# COMPACT_ATOMS: atom_id res chain seq x y z
N MET A 1 36.36 -14.50 28.41
CA MET A 1 36.17 -13.48 27.36
C MET A 1 35.23 -13.94 26.23
N TYR A 2 35.26 -15.21 25.80
CA TYR A 2 34.35 -15.76 24.77
C TYR A 2 32.87 -15.87 25.20
N ARG A 3 32.62 -15.97 26.51
CA ARG A 3 31.26 -16.09 27.09
C ARG A 3 30.41 -14.84 26.84
N LEU A 4 31.02 -13.64 26.83
CA LEU A 4 30.35 -12.37 26.49
C LEU A 4 30.07 -12.27 24.98
N LEU A 5 31.01 -12.70 24.14
CA LEU A 5 30.83 -12.72 22.69
C LEU A 5 29.70 -13.67 22.25
N LEU A 6 29.60 -14.85 22.88
CA LEU A 6 28.49 -15.78 22.65
C LEU A 6 27.14 -15.20 23.06
N VAL A 7 27.08 -14.49 24.20
CA VAL A 7 25.84 -13.86 24.66
C VAL A 7 25.41 -12.72 23.73
N VAL A 8 26.35 -11.90 23.26
CA VAL A 8 26.06 -10.83 22.28
C VAL A 8 25.61 -11.43 20.96
N GLY A 9 26.28 -12.47 20.46
CA GLY A 9 25.88 -13.17 19.24
C GLY A 9 24.48 -13.76 19.35
N LEU A 10 24.17 -14.42 20.47
CA LEU A 10 22.85 -15.00 20.73
C LEU A 10 21.78 -13.91 20.80
N LEU A 11 22.04 -12.79 21.46
CA LEU A 11 21.11 -11.65 21.51
C LEU A 11 20.88 -11.02 20.13
N VAL A 12 21.91 -10.90 19.29
CA VAL A 12 21.78 -10.37 17.92
C VAL A 12 20.97 -11.33 17.05
N VAL A 13 21.23 -12.64 17.13
CA VAL A 13 20.45 -13.66 16.40
C VAL A 13 19.00 -13.65 16.85
N LEU A 14 18.76 -13.63 18.17
CA LEU A 14 17.41 -13.56 18.74
C LEU A 14 16.70 -12.28 18.28
N TYR A 15 17.35 -11.12 18.35
CA TYR A 15 16.82 -9.86 17.84
C TYR A 15 16.48 -9.93 16.35
N PHE A 16 17.34 -10.53 15.54
CA PHE A 16 17.11 -10.64 14.10
C PHE A 16 15.94 -11.57 13.78
N LEU A 17 15.81 -12.70 14.50
CA LEU A 17 14.68 -13.63 14.38
C LEU A 17 13.36 -12.97 14.80
N LEU A 18 13.33 -12.28 15.95
CA LEU A 18 12.15 -11.52 16.38
C LEU A 18 11.80 -10.42 15.36
N ARG A 19 12.79 -9.65 14.91
CA ARG A 19 12.60 -8.57 13.92
C ARG A 19 12.17 -9.12 12.55
N SER A 20 12.55 -10.34 12.20
CA SER A 20 12.13 -11.01 10.96
C SER A 20 10.68 -11.46 11.05
N ALA A 21 10.29 -12.11 12.16
CA ALA A 21 8.90 -12.53 12.38
C ALA A 21 7.93 -11.33 12.44
N ILE A 22 8.33 -10.24 13.11
CA ILE A 22 7.54 -8.99 13.13
C ILE A 22 7.46 -8.36 11.73
N ARG A 23 8.52 -8.46 10.91
CA ARG A 23 8.51 -7.98 9.53
C ARG A 23 7.59 -8.81 8.63
N GLU A 24 7.46 -10.12 8.85
CA GLU A 24 6.49 -10.96 8.12
C GLU A 24 5.04 -10.63 8.50
N LEU A 25 4.76 -10.44 9.78
CA LEU A 25 3.44 -9.99 10.25
C LEU A 25 3.11 -8.58 9.71
N LYS A 26 4.10 -7.69 9.66
CA LYS A 26 3.95 -6.33 9.12
C LYS A 26 3.98 -6.29 7.58
N GLY A 27 4.50 -7.32 6.92
CA GLY A 27 4.72 -7.41 5.47
C GLY A 27 3.54 -7.92 4.66
N LYS A 28 2.48 -8.45 5.31
CA LYS A 28 1.20 -8.80 4.64
C LYS A 28 0.14 -7.71 4.72
N ASN A 29 0.43 -6.58 5.38
CA ASN A 29 -0.31 -5.34 5.20
C ASN A 29 0.47 -4.48 4.20
N GLY A 30 0.21 -4.71 2.91
CA GLY A 30 0.40 -3.68 1.92
C GLY A 30 -0.50 -2.50 2.29
N GLN A 31 0.04 -1.53 3.00
CA GLN A 31 -0.41 -0.15 3.01
C GLN A 31 0.61 0.66 3.79
N GLU A 32 1.10 1.71 3.13
CA GLU A 32 1.61 2.92 3.76
C GLU A 32 0.98 3.15 5.14
N PRO A 33 1.72 3.75 6.09
CA PRO A 33 1.08 4.49 7.16
C PRO A 33 0.39 5.71 6.55
N ALA A 34 -0.68 5.49 5.78
CA ALA A 34 -1.70 6.48 5.55
C ALA A 34 -2.32 6.68 6.92
N LEU A 35 -1.97 7.80 7.52
CA LEU A 35 -2.78 8.42 8.55
C LEU A 35 -4.27 8.33 8.11
N PRO A 36 -5.22 8.24 9.05
CA PRO A 36 -6.63 8.43 8.74
C PRO A 36 -6.81 9.88 8.27
N GLY A 37 -6.52 10.08 6.99
CA GLY A 37 -6.43 11.34 6.32
C GLY A 37 -7.17 11.16 5.02
N ASN A 38 -8.48 11.23 5.14
CA ASN A 38 -9.48 11.77 4.21
C ASN A 38 -9.03 12.91 3.25
N ASN A 39 -7.74 13.25 3.17
CA ASN A 39 -7.12 14.29 2.37
C ASN A 39 -6.15 13.75 1.31
N GLU A 40 -5.95 12.43 1.19
CA GLU A 40 -5.20 11.89 0.06
C GLU A 40 -6.04 12.07 -1.22
N MET A 41 -5.71 13.11 -1.98
CA MET A 41 -6.37 13.46 -3.22
C MET A 41 -5.75 12.70 -4.37
N LEU A 42 -6.50 11.76 -4.91
CA LEU A 42 -6.11 10.98 -6.08
C LEU A 42 -6.59 11.70 -7.33
N GLN A 43 -5.74 11.75 -8.34
CA GLN A 43 -6.08 12.34 -9.63
C GLN A 43 -6.76 11.30 -10.51
N ASP A 44 -7.93 11.64 -11.04
CA ASP A 44 -8.64 10.82 -12.02
C ASP A 44 -7.87 10.82 -13.37
N PRO A 45 -7.56 9.65 -13.96
CA PRO A 45 -6.82 9.58 -15.22
C PRO A 45 -7.60 10.06 -16.45
N VAL A 46 -8.93 10.15 -16.38
CA VAL A 46 -9.82 10.59 -17.47
C VAL A 46 -10.00 12.10 -17.46
N CYS A 47 -10.49 12.65 -16.35
CA CYS A 47 -10.85 14.06 -16.26
C CYS A 47 -9.81 14.92 -15.51
N ARG A 48 -8.74 14.31 -14.98
CA ARG A 48 -7.67 14.97 -14.21
C ARG A 48 -8.15 15.70 -12.96
N THR A 49 -9.36 15.40 -12.50
CA THR A 49 -9.92 15.96 -11.26
C THR A 49 -9.34 15.27 -10.05
N TYR A 50 -9.03 16.03 -9.01
CA TYR A 50 -8.57 15.51 -7.73
C TYR A 50 -9.77 15.12 -6.86
N VAL A 51 -9.84 13.85 -6.46
CA VAL A 51 -10.90 13.30 -5.61
C VAL A 51 -10.27 12.71 -4.34
N PRO A 52 -10.84 12.97 -3.14
CA PRO A 52 -10.35 12.34 -1.92
C PRO A 52 -10.59 10.83 -1.96
N ARG A 53 -9.59 10.04 -1.56
CA ARG A 53 -9.62 8.57 -1.58
C ARG A 53 -10.87 7.95 -0.96
N GLY A 54 -11.44 8.57 0.08
CA GLY A 54 -12.66 8.10 0.74
C GLY A 54 -13.94 8.22 -0.11
N ASN A 55 -13.99 9.16 -1.06
CA ASN A 55 -15.11 9.35 -1.98
C ASN A 55 -14.80 8.91 -3.42
N ALA A 56 -13.57 8.47 -3.68
CA ALA A 56 -13.14 8.04 -5.00
C ALA A 56 -13.72 6.67 -5.36
N VAL A 57 -14.18 6.52 -6.60
CA VAL A 57 -14.62 5.23 -7.14
C VAL A 57 -13.38 4.42 -7.50
N SER A 58 -13.11 3.32 -6.78
CA SER A 58 -12.01 2.41 -7.12
C SER A 58 -12.48 1.35 -8.12
N ALA A 59 -11.75 1.16 -9.22
CA ALA A 59 -11.97 0.05 -10.14
C ALA A 59 -10.65 -0.69 -10.44
N SER A 60 -10.71 -2.02 -10.41
CA SER A 60 -9.58 -2.88 -10.78
C SER A 60 -9.64 -3.18 -12.28
N ILE A 61 -8.60 -2.79 -13.01
CA ILE A 61 -8.51 -2.95 -14.47
C ILE A 61 -7.09 -3.43 -14.80
N GLY A 62 -6.96 -4.60 -15.44
CA GLY A 62 -5.65 -5.15 -15.80
C GLY A 62 -4.74 -5.51 -14.62
N GLY A 63 -5.31 -5.78 -13.44
CA GLY A 63 -4.54 -6.06 -12.22
C GLY A 63 -4.04 -4.82 -11.48
N GLN A 64 -4.32 -3.62 -11.99
CA GLN A 64 -4.03 -2.34 -11.34
C GLN A 64 -5.34 -1.76 -10.78
N THR A 65 -5.28 -1.15 -9.59
CA THR A 65 -6.44 -0.44 -9.02
C THR A 65 -6.34 1.05 -9.36
N TYR A 66 -7.33 1.55 -10.07
CA TYR A 66 -7.46 2.95 -10.44
C TYR A 66 -8.56 3.62 -9.63
N TYR A 67 -8.41 4.92 -9.40
CA TYR A 67 -9.36 5.74 -8.66
C TYR A 67 -9.93 6.81 -9.59
N PHE A 68 -11.26 6.97 -9.55
CA PHE A 68 -12.01 7.87 -10.41
C PHE A 68 -12.89 8.80 -9.58
N CYS A 69 -13.17 9.98 -10.11
CA CYS A 69 -14.05 10.94 -9.47
C CYS A 69 -15.52 10.50 -9.54
N SER A 70 -15.89 9.70 -10.55
CA SER A 70 -17.26 9.24 -10.80
C SER A 70 -17.30 7.89 -11.51
N GLN A 71 -18.48 7.24 -11.50
CA GLN A 71 -18.69 6.00 -12.25
C GLN A 71 -18.56 6.19 -13.77
N ASP A 72 -18.96 7.35 -14.30
CA ASP A 72 -18.81 7.68 -15.73
C ASP A 72 -17.33 7.71 -16.15
N CYS A 73 -16.44 8.28 -15.32
CA CYS A 73 -15.00 8.28 -15.60
C CYS A 73 -14.45 6.85 -15.57
N ALA A 74 -14.85 6.04 -14.58
CA ALA A 74 -14.46 4.62 -14.53
C ALA A 74 -14.91 3.85 -15.78
N GLN A 75 -16.14 4.06 -16.25
CA GLN A 75 -16.65 3.41 -17.47
C GLN A 75 -15.90 3.90 -18.73
N THR A 76 -15.65 5.20 -18.84
CA THR A 76 -14.92 5.78 -19.97
C THR A 76 -13.50 5.21 -20.05
N PHE A 77 -12.81 5.13 -18.91
CA PHE A 77 -11.48 4.56 -18.82
C PHE A 77 -11.46 3.06 -19.18
N ARG A 78 -12.47 2.30 -18.72
CA ARG A 78 -12.63 0.89 -19.10
C ARG A 78 -12.82 0.72 -20.61
N LYS A 79 -13.59 1.60 -21.26
CA LYS A 79 -13.78 1.57 -22.72
C LYS A 79 -12.49 1.93 -23.46
N GLN A 80 -11.72 2.90 -22.97
CA GLN A 80 -10.43 3.28 -23.55
C GLN A 80 -9.37 2.17 -23.45
N LEU A 81 -9.39 1.37 -22.37
CA LEU A 81 -8.46 0.25 -22.18
C LEU A 81 -8.89 -1.05 -22.88
N ALA A 82 -10.17 -1.18 -23.25
CA ALA A 82 -10.70 -2.36 -23.92
C ALA A 82 -10.64 -2.27 -25.46
N GLY A 83 -10.24 -1.12 -26.01
CA GLY A 83 -9.97 -0.91 -27.44
C GLY A 83 -8.48 -0.97 -27.74
#